data_AF-A0AAP2RLX4-F1
#
_entry.id   AF-A0AAP2RLX4-F1
#
_cell.length_a   1.000
_cell.length_b   1.000
_cell.length_c   1.000
_cell.angle_alpha   90.00
_cell.angle_beta   90.00
_cell.angle_gamma   90.00
#
_symmetry.space_group_name_H-M   'P 1'
#
loop_
_entity.id
_entity.type
_entity.pdbx_description
1 polymer ?
#
loop_
_entity_poly.entity_id
_entity_poly.type
_entity_poly.pdbx_seq_one_letter_code
_entity_poly.pdbx_strand_id
1 'polypeptide(L)'
;MINTERFMGYDKNEFGELVINPKEAMAVRSFADIYLWGVGSSRLGQLADFLGIPSVIGGKWTGGSFMGMFKNEKYKGDFHLQKYYIPEDKRNQTVRNHGEVQSYYMEDSHPAILSTEVWDALQEKIEENKRGRNIAQSDTQKYQNRYPLTGMMYCPHCGKTLRRRIGYKKKVEWLCSTYIEEGKQACPGVRIPDESAARQDIIEPTVAEE
;
A
#
# COMPACT_ATOMS: atom_id res chain seq x y z
N MET A 1 17.41 11.71 -15.88
CA MET A 1 17.57 12.62 -14.72
C MET A 1 16.69 12.13 -13.59
N ILE A 2 17.22 12.01 -12.36
CA ILE A 2 16.47 11.50 -11.21
C ILE A 2 15.51 12.59 -10.71
N ASN A 3 14.23 12.29 -10.48
CA ASN A 3 13.27 13.26 -9.93
C ASN A 3 13.15 13.12 -8.40
N THR A 4 13.69 14.09 -7.65
CA THR A 4 13.67 14.17 -6.18
C THR A 4 12.31 14.56 -5.61
N GLU A 5 11.38 15.12 -6.40
CA GLU A 5 10.03 15.52 -5.96
C GLU A 5 9.11 14.32 -5.63
N ARG A 6 9.61 13.09 -5.78
CA ARG A 6 8.85 11.86 -5.57
C ARG A 6 9.40 10.96 -4.47
N PHE A 7 10.52 11.31 -3.85
CA PHE A 7 11.10 10.56 -2.75
C PHE A 7 11.84 11.47 -1.76
N MET A 8 11.70 11.18 -0.47
CA MET A 8 12.22 12.00 0.64
C MET A 8 13.69 11.66 0.90
N GLY A 9 14.48 12.60 1.45
CA GLY A 9 15.81 12.33 1.99
C GLY A 9 16.98 12.87 1.17
N TYR A 10 16.71 13.35 -0.05
CA TYR A 10 17.73 13.81 -0.98
C TYR A 10 17.36 15.12 -1.67
N ASP A 11 18.34 16.01 -1.73
CA ASP A 11 18.32 17.21 -2.55
C ASP A 11 19.20 17.02 -3.80
N LYS A 12 19.09 17.95 -4.76
CA LYS A 12 20.01 18.01 -5.90
C LYS A 12 21.03 19.12 -5.69
N ASN A 13 22.30 18.83 -5.98
CA ASN A 13 23.30 19.89 -6.09
C ASN A 13 23.21 20.61 -7.45
N GLU A 14 24.06 21.61 -7.64
CA GLU A 14 24.16 22.41 -8.87
C GLU A 14 24.50 21.56 -10.12
N PHE A 15 25.08 20.37 -9.92
CA PHE A 15 25.42 19.41 -10.97
C PHE A 15 24.32 18.37 -11.23
N GLY A 16 23.21 18.42 -10.48
CA GLY A 16 22.08 17.49 -10.61
C GLY A 16 22.29 16.13 -9.93
N GLU A 17 23.33 15.98 -9.11
CA GLU A 17 23.62 14.78 -8.32
C GLU A 17 22.83 14.79 -7.02
N LEU A 18 22.55 13.59 -6.50
CA LEU A 18 21.80 13.42 -5.25
C LEU A 18 22.71 13.66 -4.04
N VAL A 19 22.33 14.61 -3.20
CA VAL A 19 22.98 14.91 -1.93
C VAL A 19 22.00 14.63 -0.80
N ILE A 20 22.48 14.03 0.28
CA ILE A 20 21.65 13.70 1.44
C ILE A 20 21.17 14.99 2.10
N ASN A 21 19.84 15.13 2.26
CA ASN A 21 19.26 16.14 3.13
C ASN A 21 19.23 15.61 4.57
N PRO A 22 20.02 16.16 5.51
CA PRO A 22 20.16 15.56 6.83
C PRO A 22 18.85 15.46 7.62
N LYS A 23 17.96 16.45 7.50
CA LYS A 23 16.68 16.48 8.22
C LYS A 23 15.75 15.39 7.72
N GLU A 24 15.62 15.30 6.41
CA GLU A 24 14.74 14.30 5.79
C GLU A 24 15.31 12.89 5.90
N ALA A 25 16.62 12.73 5.74
CA ALA A 25 17.29 11.44 5.90
C ALA A 25 17.21 10.91 7.34
N MET A 26 17.19 11.80 8.34
CA MET A 26 16.92 11.40 9.73
C MET A 26 15.52 10.80 9.86
N ALA A 27 14.48 11.44 9.29
CA ALA A 27 13.12 10.91 9.31
C ALA A 27 13.03 9.53 8.63
N VAL A 28 13.66 9.38 7.45
CA VAL A 28 13.71 8.09 6.73
C VAL A 28 14.36 6.99 7.59
N ARG A 29 15.50 7.29 8.22
CA ARG A 29 16.18 6.34 9.13
C ARG A 29 15.29 5.96 10.32
N SER A 30 14.69 6.94 10.98
CA SER A 30 13.77 6.69 12.10
C SER A 30 12.57 5.83 11.68
N PHE A 31 11.97 6.10 10.52
CA PHE A 31 10.85 5.30 10.02
C PHE A 31 11.26 3.85 9.69
N ALA A 32 12.46 3.65 9.14
CA ALA A 32 13.03 2.33 8.91
C ALA A 32 13.19 1.56 10.23
N ASP A 33 13.82 2.16 11.24
CA ASP A 33 14.06 1.53 12.54
C ASP A 33 12.74 1.16 13.25
N ILE A 34 11.77 2.08 13.25
CA ILE A 34 10.44 1.86 13.83
C ILE A 34 9.72 0.70 13.13
N TYR A 35 9.85 0.59 11.81
CA TYR A 35 9.29 -0.52 11.06
C TYR A 35 9.97 -1.85 11.41
N LEU A 36 11.30 -1.85 11.55
CA LEU A 36 12.09 -3.02 11.97
C LEU A 36 11.72 -3.48 13.38
N TRP A 37 11.39 -2.56 14.28
CA TRP A 37 10.82 -2.87 15.60
C TRP A 37 9.41 -3.49 15.57
N GLY A 38 8.82 -3.65 14.39
CA GLY A 38 7.54 -4.33 14.19
C GLY A 38 6.33 -3.39 14.21
N VAL A 39 6.54 -2.07 14.18
CA VAL A 39 5.43 -1.12 14.05
C VAL A 39 4.94 -1.11 12.59
N GLY A 40 3.69 -1.51 12.39
CA GLY A 40 3.10 -1.58 11.05
C GLY A 40 3.00 -0.22 10.36
N SER A 41 3.03 -0.23 9.02
CA SER A 41 3.00 0.96 8.17
C SER A 41 1.79 1.89 8.39
N SER A 42 0.66 1.37 8.86
CA SER A 42 -0.50 2.20 9.23
C SER A 42 -0.26 3.02 10.50
N ARG A 43 0.43 2.47 11.50
CA ARG A 43 0.77 3.19 12.73
C ARG A 43 1.88 4.20 12.48
N LEU A 44 2.81 3.86 11.59
CA LEU A 44 3.80 4.81 11.07
C LEU A 44 3.15 6.03 10.41
N GLY A 45 2.05 5.86 9.68
CA GLY A 45 1.29 6.98 9.12
C GLY A 45 0.74 7.92 10.18
N GLN A 46 0.13 7.34 11.23
CA GLN A 46 -0.37 8.12 12.36
C GLN A 46 0.76 8.84 13.11
N LEU A 47 1.92 8.19 13.25
CA LEU A 47 3.09 8.78 13.88
C LEU A 47 3.65 9.94 13.05
N ALA A 48 3.77 9.78 11.73
CA ALA A 48 4.24 10.83 10.85
C ALA A 48 3.28 12.04 10.84
N ASP A 49 1.97 11.78 10.84
CA ASP A 49 0.95 12.83 10.98
C ASP A 49 1.06 13.54 12.34
N PHE A 50 1.28 12.81 13.44
CA PHE A 50 1.48 13.36 14.79
C PHE A 50 2.75 14.22 14.88
N LEU A 51 3.83 13.78 14.25
CA LEU A 51 5.10 14.53 14.19
C LEU A 51 5.04 15.70 13.19
N GLY A 52 3.96 15.85 12.44
CA GLY A 52 3.81 16.91 11.43
C GLY A 52 4.77 16.75 10.25
N ILE A 53 5.19 15.52 9.92
CA ILE A 53 6.10 15.23 8.81
C ILE A 53 5.26 14.97 7.56
N PRO A 54 5.17 15.92 6.59
CA PRO A 54 4.41 15.71 5.37
C PRO A 54 5.11 14.67 4.47
N SER A 55 4.33 14.01 3.60
CA SER A 55 4.93 13.24 2.50
C SER A 55 5.51 14.18 1.45
N VAL A 56 6.36 13.64 0.57
CA VAL A 56 7.04 14.40 -0.52
C VAL A 56 6.05 15.15 -1.43
N ILE A 57 4.84 14.63 -1.58
CA ILE A 57 3.78 15.21 -2.43
C ILE A 57 2.86 16.15 -1.61
N GLY A 58 3.23 16.50 -0.36
CA GLY A 58 2.46 17.38 0.51
C GLY A 58 1.21 16.75 1.13
N GLY A 59 1.01 15.42 0.98
CA GLY A 59 -0.12 14.68 1.53
C GLY A 59 0.22 13.90 2.80
N LYS A 60 -0.79 13.20 3.34
CA LYS A 60 -0.63 12.28 4.48
C LYS A 60 0.15 11.03 4.08
N TRP A 61 0.86 10.46 5.05
CA TRP A 61 1.56 9.20 4.85
C TRP A 61 0.57 8.03 4.82
N THR A 62 0.55 7.31 3.70
CA THR A 62 -0.22 6.08 3.59
C THR A 62 0.68 4.86 3.79
N GLY A 63 0.08 3.72 4.14
CA GLY A 63 0.82 2.46 4.21
C GLY A 63 1.52 2.12 2.89
N GLY A 64 0.92 2.46 1.74
CA GLY A 64 1.54 2.29 0.42
C GLY A 64 2.78 3.17 0.23
N SER A 65 2.73 4.42 0.71
CA SER A 65 3.84 5.37 0.65
C SER A 65 5.08 4.86 1.40
N PHE A 66 4.90 4.34 2.63
CA PHE A 66 6.00 3.74 3.39
C PHE A 66 6.56 2.48 2.73
N MET A 67 5.69 1.60 2.22
CA MET A 67 6.16 0.39 1.53
C MET A 67 6.92 0.74 0.23
N GLY A 68 6.54 1.83 -0.44
CA GLY A 68 7.29 2.37 -1.57
C GLY A 68 8.65 2.90 -1.15
N MET A 69 8.72 3.64 -0.04
CA MET A 69 9.98 4.13 0.54
C MET A 69 10.91 2.97 0.89
N PHE A 70 10.46 2.00 1.69
CA PHE A 70 11.30 0.91 2.18
C PHE A 70 11.79 -0.03 1.07
N LYS A 71 11.10 -0.11 -0.07
CA LYS A 71 11.52 -0.93 -1.22
C LYS A 71 12.38 -0.19 -2.24
N ASN A 72 12.57 1.11 -2.06
CA ASN A 72 13.29 1.92 -3.02
C ASN A 72 14.80 1.76 -2.82
N GLU A 73 15.45 1.18 -3.82
CA GLU A 73 16.89 0.92 -3.89
C GLU A 73 17.74 2.19 -3.71
N LYS A 74 17.19 3.37 -4.03
CA LYS A 74 17.88 4.65 -3.85
C LYS A 74 18.22 4.94 -2.39
N TYR A 75 17.52 4.37 -1.43
CA TYR A 75 17.88 4.55 -0.02
C TYR A 75 19.14 3.77 0.37
N LYS A 76 19.48 2.71 -0.37
CA LYS A 76 20.72 1.94 -0.24
C LYS A 76 21.90 2.57 -1.01
N GLY A 77 21.65 3.57 -1.86
CA GLY A 77 22.66 4.17 -2.73
C GLY A 77 22.65 3.62 -4.16
N ASP A 78 21.74 2.71 -4.48
CA ASP A 78 21.67 2.06 -5.78
C ASP A 78 20.67 2.76 -6.71
N PHE A 79 20.86 2.60 -8.02
CA PHE A 79 19.99 3.18 -9.03
C PHE A 79 19.63 2.18 -10.13
N HIS A 80 18.33 2.00 -10.38
CA HIS A 80 17.81 1.10 -11.42
C HIS A 80 17.12 1.90 -12.54
N LEU A 81 17.74 1.96 -13.72
CA LEU A 81 17.16 2.54 -14.93
C LEU A 81 16.24 1.56 -15.66
N GLN A 82 15.18 2.10 -16.26
CA GLN A 82 14.19 1.35 -17.03
C GLN A 82 13.55 0.17 -16.26
N LYS A 83 13.33 0.34 -14.95
CA LYS A 83 12.50 -0.57 -14.15
C LYS A 83 11.06 -0.71 -14.69
N TYR A 84 10.60 0.30 -15.41
CA TYR A 84 9.32 0.34 -16.12
C TYR A 84 9.53 0.89 -17.53
N TYR A 85 8.70 0.43 -18.48
CA TYR A 85 8.68 0.93 -19.86
C TYR A 85 7.23 1.14 -20.31
N ILE A 86 7.05 1.90 -21.39
CA ILE A 86 5.74 2.10 -22.04
C ILE A 86 5.72 1.20 -23.28
N PRO A 87 4.88 0.16 -23.33
CA PRO A 87 4.73 -0.68 -24.51
C PRO A 87 4.18 0.14 -25.69
N GLU A 88 4.61 -0.19 -26.91
CA GLU A 88 4.14 0.51 -28.12
C GLU A 88 2.61 0.45 -28.27
N ASP A 89 1.99 -0.65 -27.83
CA ASP A 89 0.54 -0.86 -27.88
C ASP A 89 -0.25 -0.04 -26.85
N LYS A 90 0.42 0.57 -25.87
CA LYS A 90 -0.23 1.26 -24.74
C LYS A 90 0.45 2.59 -24.43
N ARG A 91 0.12 3.62 -25.23
CA ARG A 91 0.71 4.96 -25.15
C ARG A 91 0.71 5.64 -23.78
N ASN A 92 -0.15 5.24 -22.83
CA ASN A 92 -0.29 5.87 -21.51
C ASN A 92 -0.17 4.88 -20.32
N GLN A 93 0.34 3.66 -20.53
CA GLN A 93 0.49 2.69 -19.44
C GLN A 93 1.93 2.25 -19.29
N THR A 94 2.54 2.60 -18.16
CA THR A 94 3.85 2.06 -17.78
C THR A 94 3.67 0.65 -17.22
N VAL A 95 4.36 -0.33 -17.81
CA VAL A 95 4.43 -1.70 -17.30
C VAL A 95 5.80 -1.96 -16.71
N ARG A 96 5.89 -2.92 -15.78
CA ARG A 96 7.16 -3.32 -15.19
C ARG A 96 8.00 -4.05 -16.23
N ASN A 97 9.29 -3.72 -16.28
CA ASN A 97 10.23 -4.38 -17.17
C ASN A 97 10.68 -5.70 -16.54
N HIS A 98 10.50 -6.80 -17.27
CA HIS A 98 10.92 -8.15 -16.95
C HIS A 98 12.03 -8.65 -17.90
N GLY A 99 12.59 -7.76 -18.73
CA GLY A 99 13.63 -8.04 -19.72
C GLY A 99 13.23 -7.67 -21.15
N GLU A 100 12.04 -7.10 -21.36
CA GLU A 100 11.56 -6.67 -22.68
C GLU A 100 12.37 -5.49 -23.23
N VAL A 101 12.92 -4.65 -22.34
CA VAL A 101 13.81 -3.55 -22.70
C VAL A 101 15.08 -3.60 -21.84
N GLN A 102 16.20 -3.10 -22.34
CA GLN A 102 17.47 -3.09 -21.62
C GLN A 102 17.41 -2.23 -20.35
N SER A 103 17.36 -2.87 -19.18
CA SER A 103 17.48 -2.23 -17.88
C SER A 103 18.94 -2.20 -17.40
N TYR A 104 19.32 -1.15 -16.67
CA TYR A 104 20.65 -1.02 -16.07
C TYR A 104 20.53 -0.84 -14.56
N TYR A 105 21.32 -1.60 -13.81
CA TYR A 105 21.47 -1.45 -12.37
C TYR A 105 22.86 -0.90 -12.07
N MET A 106 22.92 0.21 -11.34
CA MET A 106 24.16 0.81 -10.87
C MET A 106 24.19 0.77 -9.34
N GLU A 107 25.21 0.13 -8.80
CA GLU A 107 25.52 0.09 -7.37
C GLU A 107 26.30 1.34 -6.98
N ASP A 108 26.10 1.81 -5.74
CA ASP A 108 26.84 2.95 -5.15
C ASP A 108 26.85 4.20 -6.06
N SER A 109 25.68 4.50 -6.65
CA SER A 109 25.51 5.64 -7.55
C SER A 109 25.48 6.97 -6.81
N HIS A 110 25.07 6.98 -5.54
CA HIS A 110 24.95 8.18 -4.71
C HIS A 110 25.00 7.82 -3.22
N PRO A 111 25.29 8.79 -2.32
CA PRO A 111 25.44 8.50 -0.90
C PRO A 111 24.21 7.83 -0.29
N ALA A 112 24.40 6.69 0.37
CA ALA A 112 23.30 5.93 0.97
C ALA A 112 22.72 6.59 2.24
N ILE A 113 21.39 6.57 2.39
CA ILE A 113 20.70 6.96 3.63
C ILE A 113 20.61 5.78 4.59
N LEU A 114 20.34 4.59 4.06
CA LEU A 114 20.28 3.34 4.82
C LEU A 114 21.51 2.52 4.46
N SER A 115 22.15 1.93 5.46
CA SER A 115 23.21 0.96 5.20
C SER A 115 22.63 -0.28 4.52
N THR A 116 23.47 -1.03 3.82
CA THR A 116 23.06 -2.28 3.15
C THR A 116 22.39 -3.23 4.14
N GLU A 117 22.91 -3.34 5.36
CA GLU A 117 22.38 -4.22 6.41
C GLU A 117 20.96 -3.82 6.84
N VAL A 118 20.73 -2.51 7.03
CA VAL A 118 19.40 -2.00 7.41
C VAL A 118 18.41 -2.19 6.26
N TRP A 119 18.84 -1.96 5.02
CA TRP A 119 17.99 -2.11 3.86
C TRP A 119 17.61 -3.58 3.61
N ASP A 120 18.55 -4.50 3.76
CA ASP A 120 18.32 -5.94 3.63
C ASP A 120 17.38 -6.44 4.73
N ALA A 121 17.58 -5.99 5.98
CA ALA A 121 16.67 -6.28 7.10
C ALA A 121 15.25 -5.76 6.84
N LEU A 122 15.09 -4.59 6.21
CA LEU A 122 13.77 -4.08 5.81
C LEU A 122 13.11 -4.99 4.77
N GLN A 123 13.85 -5.45 3.76
CA GLN A 123 13.30 -6.35 2.75
C GLN A 123 12.86 -7.68 3.38
N GLU A 124 13.70 -8.25 4.24
CA GLU A 124 13.37 -9.48 4.97
C GLU A 124 12.10 -9.30 5.82
N LYS A 125 12.00 -8.19 6.57
CA LYS A 125 10.82 -7.89 7.39
C LYS A 125 9.56 -7.72 6.56
N ILE A 126 9.68 -7.11 5.38
CA ILE A 126 8.57 -6.98 4.42
C ILE A 126 8.13 -8.36 3.93
N GLU A 127 9.05 -9.25 3.58
CA GLU A 127 8.74 -10.61 3.13
C GLU A 127 8.15 -11.47 4.25
N GLU A 128 8.70 -11.39 5.47
CA GLU A 128 8.15 -12.05 6.66
C GLU A 128 6.70 -11.64 6.89
N ASN A 129 6.41 -10.33 6.88
CA ASN A 129 5.06 -9.80 7.05
C ASN A 129 4.10 -10.27 5.93
N LYS A 130 4.58 -10.45 4.70
CA LYS A 130 3.77 -11.01 3.61
C LYS A 130 3.46 -12.50 3.85
N ARG A 131 4.47 -13.28 4.24
CA ARG A 131 4.33 -14.72 4.55
C ARG A 131 3.37 -14.93 5.72
N GLY A 132 3.55 -14.20 6.83
CA GLY A 132 2.69 -14.30 8.01
C GLY A 132 1.23 -13.92 7.77
N ARG A 133 0.97 -13.06 6.77
CA ARG A 133 -0.40 -12.71 6.37
C ARG A 133 -1.03 -13.70 5.39
N ASN A 134 -0.32 -14.75 5.00
CA ASN A 134 -0.65 -15.65 3.89
C ASN A 134 -0.85 -14.90 2.56
N ILE A 135 -0.25 -13.73 2.35
CA ILE A 135 -0.33 -12.99 1.08
C ILE A 135 0.75 -13.54 0.15
N ALA A 136 0.68 -14.84 -0.15
CA ALA A 136 1.41 -15.41 -1.27
C ALA A 136 0.81 -14.84 -2.58
N GLN A 137 1.71 -14.45 -3.48
CA GLN A 137 1.53 -13.52 -4.61
C GLN A 137 0.46 -13.87 -5.66
N SER A 138 -0.22 -15.00 -5.58
CA SER A 138 -1.11 -15.48 -6.65
C SER A 138 -2.59 -15.44 -6.35
N ASP A 139 -2.99 -15.23 -5.08
CA ASP A 139 -4.36 -15.54 -4.70
C ASP A 139 -4.95 -14.44 -3.82
N THR A 140 -5.21 -13.27 -4.42
CA THR A 140 -6.11 -12.28 -3.83
C THR A 140 -7.57 -12.76 -3.88
N GLN A 141 -7.89 -13.73 -4.75
CA GLN A 141 -9.20 -14.39 -4.80
C GLN A 141 -9.51 -15.07 -3.46
N LYS A 142 -8.58 -15.68 -2.74
CA LYS A 142 -8.87 -16.27 -1.41
C LYS A 142 -9.38 -15.27 -0.37
N TYR A 143 -9.06 -13.98 -0.51
CA TYR A 143 -9.61 -12.94 0.36
C TYR A 143 -10.94 -12.41 -0.16
N GLN A 144 -11.13 -12.39 -1.49
CA GLN A 144 -12.40 -12.04 -2.12
C GLN A 144 -13.46 -13.15 -2.09
N ASN A 145 -13.06 -14.42 -1.93
CA ASN A 145 -13.93 -15.61 -1.81
C ASN A 145 -13.81 -16.29 -0.45
N ARG A 146 -13.32 -15.58 0.58
CA ARG A 146 -13.17 -16.16 1.93
C ARG A 146 -14.52 -16.66 2.48
N TYR A 147 -15.62 -16.00 2.10
CA TYR A 147 -16.98 -16.41 2.42
C TYR A 147 -17.83 -16.36 1.16
N PRO A 148 -18.85 -17.23 1.02
CA PRO A 148 -19.62 -17.39 -0.23
C PRO A 148 -20.11 -16.08 -0.84
N LEU A 149 -20.59 -15.14 -0.01
CA LEU A 149 -21.18 -13.88 -0.46
C LEU A 149 -20.19 -12.69 -0.51
N THR A 150 -18.89 -12.95 -0.33
CA THR A 150 -17.87 -11.88 -0.32
C THR A 150 -17.73 -11.32 -1.73
N GLY A 151 -17.86 -9.99 -1.88
CA GLY A 151 -17.80 -9.34 -3.18
C GLY A 151 -19.05 -9.52 -4.06
N MET A 152 -20.06 -10.28 -3.61
CA MET A 152 -21.29 -10.50 -4.39
C MET A 152 -22.43 -9.53 -4.04
N MET A 153 -22.38 -8.85 -2.90
CA MET A 153 -23.42 -7.92 -2.48
C MET A 153 -22.94 -6.47 -2.50
N TYR A 154 -23.76 -5.59 -3.08
CA TYR A 154 -23.46 -4.17 -3.26
C TYR A 154 -24.44 -3.29 -2.49
N CYS A 155 -23.93 -2.24 -1.85
CA CYS A 155 -24.76 -1.29 -1.13
C CYS A 155 -25.59 -0.44 -2.12
N PRO A 156 -26.92 -0.33 -1.97
CA PRO A 156 -27.78 0.44 -2.87
C PRO A 156 -27.49 1.96 -2.83
N HIS A 157 -26.91 2.46 -1.74
CA HIS A 157 -26.66 3.90 -1.57
C HIS A 157 -25.33 4.38 -2.15
N CYS A 158 -24.28 3.57 -2.09
CA CYS A 158 -22.94 4.00 -2.50
C CYS A 158 -22.28 3.10 -3.55
N GLY A 159 -22.94 2.01 -3.95
CA GLY A 159 -22.43 1.06 -4.94
C GLY A 159 -21.16 0.30 -4.51
N LYS A 160 -20.63 0.51 -3.30
CA LYS A 160 -19.50 -0.29 -2.78
C LYS A 160 -19.99 -1.63 -2.23
N THR A 161 -19.10 -2.62 -2.17
CA THR A 161 -19.41 -3.97 -1.68
C THR A 161 -19.72 -4.00 -0.19
N LEU A 162 -20.51 -4.98 0.24
CA LEU A 162 -20.72 -5.32 1.65
C LEU A 162 -19.55 -6.15 2.19
N ARG A 163 -19.18 -5.93 3.45
CA ARG A 163 -18.19 -6.71 4.21
C ARG A 163 -18.86 -7.48 5.33
N ARG A 164 -18.50 -8.75 5.45
CA ARG A 164 -18.88 -9.62 6.57
C ARG A 164 -18.19 -9.19 7.86
N ARG A 165 -18.95 -9.05 8.93
CA ARG A 165 -18.47 -8.81 10.30
C ARG A 165 -19.19 -9.74 11.28
N ILE A 166 -18.52 -10.01 12.39
CA ILE A 166 -19.13 -10.70 13.53
C ILE A 166 -19.60 -9.61 14.48
N GLY A 167 -20.91 -9.43 14.57
CA GLY A 167 -21.58 -8.50 15.46
C GLY A 167 -21.77 -9.06 16.87
N TYR A 168 -22.64 -8.39 17.62
CA TYR A 168 -22.97 -8.74 19.00
C TYR A 168 -23.55 -10.17 19.10
N LYS A 169 -23.21 -10.89 20.17
CA LYS A 169 -23.56 -12.32 20.38
C LYS A 169 -23.07 -13.26 19.27
N LYS A 170 -21.94 -12.94 18.62
CA LYS A 170 -21.34 -13.74 17.54
C LYS A 170 -22.23 -13.89 16.28
N LYS A 171 -23.23 -13.02 16.10
CA LYS A 171 -24.05 -13.01 14.89
C LYS A 171 -23.26 -12.47 13.71
N VAL A 172 -23.42 -13.10 12.54
CA VAL A 172 -22.71 -12.71 11.33
C VAL A 172 -23.58 -11.77 10.53
N GLU A 173 -23.00 -10.66 10.08
CA GLU A 173 -23.72 -9.58 9.40
C GLU A 173 -22.86 -8.99 8.28
N TRP A 174 -23.52 -8.57 7.21
CA TRP A 174 -22.94 -7.93 6.04
C TRP A 174 -23.25 -6.44 6.09
N LEU A 175 -22.21 -5.61 6.15
CA LEU A 175 -22.35 -4.15 6.27
C LEU A 175 -21.64 -3.43 5.13
N CYS A 176 -22.17 -2.27 4.73
CA CYS A 176 -21.55 -1.41 3.73
C CYS A 176 -20.10 -1.04 4.09
N SER A 177 -19.16 -1.26 3.16
CA SER A 177 -17.73 -0.94 3.36
C SER A 177 -17.51 0.55 3.66
N THR A 178 -18.18 1.44 2.93
CA THR A 178 -18.07 2.90 3.13
C THR A 178 -18.57 3.31 4.51
N TYR A 179 -19.71 2.76 4.95
CA TYR A 179 -20.24 3.04 6.29
C TYR A 179 -19.28 2.58 7.39
N ILE A 180 -18.61 1.43 7.21
CA ILE A 180 -17.63 0.92 8.17
C ILE A 180 -16.38 1.82 8.25
N GLU A 181 -15.86 2.26 7.11
CA GLU A 181 -14.58 2.99 7.03
C GLU A 181 -14.72 4.48 7.31
N GLU A 182 -15.77 5.10 6.77
CA GLU A 182 -15.95 6.55 6.73
C GLU A 182 -17.16 7.02 7.58
N GLY A 183 -17.97 6.08 8.08
CA GLY A 183 -19.12 6.36 8.95
C GLY A 183 -20.39 6.78 8.22
N LYS A 184 -21.44 7.08 9.01
CA LYS A 184 -22.79 7.43 8.51
C LYS A 184 -22.82 8.68 7.62
N GLN A 185 -21.87 9.59 7.81
CA GLN A 185 -21.75 10.82 7.02
C GLN A 185 -21.42 10.55 5.55
N ALA A 186 -20.66 9.49 5.27
CA ALA A 186 -20.27 9.12 3.91
C ALA A 186 -21.29 8.22 3.21
N CYS A 187 -22.02 7.40 3.96
CA CYS A 187 -23.08 6.55 3.43
C CYS A 187 -24.03 6.18 4.58
N PRO A 188 -25.36 6.21 4.41
CA PRO A 188 -26.30 5.68 5.40
C PRO A 188 -25.98 4.23 5.78
N GLY A 189 -25.46 3.47 4.81
CA GLY A 189 -25.07 2.07 4.94
C GLY A 189 -26.26 1.13 4.95
N VAL A 190 -26.05 -0.10 4.49
CA VAL A 190 -27.03 -1.20 4.63
C VAL A 190 -26.39 -2.28 5.51
N ARG A 191 -27.24 -2.99 6.28
CA ARG A 191 -26.86 -4.09 7.15
C ARG A 191 -27.79 -5.27 6.93
N ILE A 192 -27.25 -6.38 6.44
CA ILE A 192 -28.00 -7.62 6.20
C ILE A 192 -27.44 -8.73 7.10
N PRO A 193 -28.28 -9.40 7.92
CA PRO A 193 -27.87 -10.61 8.62
C PRO A 193 -27.48 -11.73 7.65
N ASP A 194 -26.44 -12.49 7.97
CA ASP A 194 -25.96 -13.61 7.13
C ASP A 194 -27.06 -14.64 6.85
N GLU A 195 -27.93 -14.90 7.83
CA GLU A 195 -29.10 -15.78 7.68
C GLU A 195 -30.08 -15.27 6.61
N SER A 196 -30.28 -13.96 6.50
CA SER A 196 -31.17 -13.37 5.50
C SER A 196 -30.52 -13.43 4.12
N ALA A 197 -29.23 -13.13 4.03
CA ALA A 197 -28.50 -13.18 2.76
C ALA A 197 -28.36 -14.63 2.23
N ALA A 198 -28.21 -15.61 3.11
CA ALA A 198 -28.17 -17.03 2.75
C ALA A 198 -29.50 -17.55 2.19
N ARG A 199 -30.64 -16.98 2.59
CA ARG A 199 -31.98 -17.35 2.07
C ARG A 199 -32.26 -16.80 0.68
N GLN A 200 -31.49 -15.81 0.23
CA GLN A 200 -31.70 -15.16 -1.06
C GLN A 200 -31.01 -15.92 -2.22
N ASP A 201 -30.35 -17.06 -1.96
CA ASP A 201 -29.66 -17.90 -2.95
C ASP A 201 -28.90 -17.06 -4.01
N ILE A 202 -28.12 -16.09 -3.54
CA ILE A 202 -27.41 -15.14 -4.39
C ILE A 202 -26.30 -15.87 -5.15
N ILE A 203 -26.50 -16.09 -6.44
CA ILE A 203 -25.51 -16.74 -7.34
C ILE A 203 -24.75 -15.69 -8.16
N GLU A 204 -25.31 -14.48 -8.33
CA GLU A 204 -24.73 -13.39 -9.12
C GLU A 204 -24.57 -12.09 -8.31
N PRO A 205 -23.64 -11.20 -8.70
CA PRO A 205 -23.48 -9.86 -8.12
C PRO A 205 -24.80 -9.09 -8.01
N THR A 206 -25.31 -8.90 -6.79
CA THR A 206 -26.65 -8.35 -6.53
C THR A 206 -26.58 -7.12 -5.64
N VAL A 207 -27.45 -6.14 -5.91
CA VAL A 207 -27.63 -4.98 -5.02
C VAL A 207 -28.46 -5.43 -3.82
N ALA A 208 -27.92 -5.20 -2.64
CA ALA A 208 -28.57 -5.54 -1.38
C ALA A 208 -29.87 -4.76 -1.20
N GLU A 209 -31.00 -5.46 -1.17
CA GLU A 209 -32.29 -4.92 -0.75
C GLU A 209 -32.39 -5.01 0.79
N GLU A 210 -32.90 -3.95 1.42
CA GLU A 210 -33.06 -3.85 2.88
C GLU A 210 -34.11 -4.82 3.44
#